data_AF-A0AA42YL65-F1
#
_entry.id   AF-A0AA42YL65-F1
#
_cell.length_a   1.000
_cell.length_b   1.000
_cell.length_c   1.000
_cell.angle_alpha   90.00
_cell.angle_beta   90.00
_cell.angle_gamma   90.00
#
_symmetry.space_group_name_H-M   'P 1'
#
loop_
_entity.id
_entity.type
_entity.pdbx_description
1 polymer ?
#
loop_
_entity_poly.entity_id
_entity_poly.type
_entity_poly.pdbx_seq_one_letter_code
_entity_poly.pdbx_strand_id
1 'polypeptide(L)'
;GLAREYACILVSYINEAGNFLEHEILQRGVLWGLGRLAHERPELVRDAASYLSLFLRSKDAAHRGLAAWVAGAIPSEMTKSLLEHLVADDARINIFINMNLVERTVGQLAVEAIFRTVS
;
A
#
# COMPACT_ATOMS: atom_id res chain seq x y z
N GLY A 1 -2.79 5.12 -22.80
CA GLY A 1 -1.96 3.94 -22.54
C GLY A 1 -2.50 3.22 -21.32
N LEU A 2 -2.41 1.89 -21.27
CA LEU A 2 -3.15 1.02 -20.33
C LEU A 2 -3.13 1.50 -18.88
N ALA A 3 -1.99 1.94 -18.34
CA ALA A 3 -1.90 2.41 -16.95
C ALA A 3 -2.89 3.55 -16.63
N ARG A 4 -3.07 4.52 -17.52
CA ARG A 4 -4.00 5.64 -17.32
C ARG A 4 -5.46 5.17 -17.39
N GLU A 5 -5.75 4.19 -18.23
CA GLU A 5 -7.10 3.69 -18.45
C GLU A 5 -7.59 2.82 -17.28
N TYR A 6 -6.70 2.00 -16.71
CA TYR A 6 -7.06 1.00 -15.71
C TYR A 6 -6.70 1.38 -14.26
N ALA A 7 -5.97 2.48 -14.02
CA ALA A 7 -5.62 2.92 -12.67
C ALA A 7 -6.86 3.11 -11.77
N CYS A 8 -7.92 3.73 -12.30
CA CYS A 8 -9.14 3.98 -11.53
C CYS A 8 -9.83 2.68 -11.07
N ILE A 9 -9.73 1.60 -11.85
CA ILE A 9 -10.29 0.30 -11.47
C ILE A 9 -9.53 -0.30 -10.28
N LEU A 10 -8.19 -0.23 -10.28
CA LEU A 10 -7.38 -0.67 -9.14
C LEU A 10 -7.70 0.12 -7.86
N VAL A 11 -7.85 1.44 -7.97
CA VAL A 11 -8.24 2.29 -6.83
C VAL A 11 -9.66 1.96 -6.36
N SER A 12 -10.58 1.64 -7.28
CA SER A 12 -11.97 1.33 -6.93
C SER A 12 -12.09 0.09 -6.03
N TYR A 13 -11.18 -0.88 -6.16
CA TYR A 13 -11.19 -2.12 -5.37
C TYR A 13 -10.85 -1.93 -3.89
N ILE A 14 -10.25 -0.79 -3.53
CA ILE A 14 -9.91 -0.48 -2.14
C ILE A 14 -10.81 0.61 -1.54
N ASN A 15 -11.79 1.11 -2.30
CA ASN A 15 -12.74 2.11 -1.82
C ASN A 15 -13.97 1.43 -1.21
N GLU A 16 -14.11 1.48 0.12
CA GLU A 16 -15.22 0.89 0.90
C GLU A 16 -16.61 1.39 0.46
N ALA A 17 -16.71 2.61 -0.05
CA ALA A 17 -17.97 3.18 -0.54
C ALA A 17 -18.22 2.89 -2.03
N GLY A 18 -17.30 2.21 -2.70
CA GLY A 18 -17.30 1.96 -4.14
C GLY A 18 -17.30 0.47 -4.47
N ASN A 19 -16.38 0.06 -5.34
CA ASN A 19 -16.26 -1.31 -5.82
C ASN A 19 -15.37 -2.15 -4.89
N PHE A 20 -15.62 -2.08 -3.58
CA PHE A 20 -14.77 -2.68 -2.58
C PHE A 20 -14.67 -4.19 -2.75
N LEU A 21 -13.44 -4.70 -2.73
CA LEU A 21 -13.20 -6.12 -2.87
C LEU A 21 -13.22 -6.78 -1.50
N GLU A 22 -14.31 -7.44 -1.12
CA GLU A 22 -14.49 -8.03 0.24
C GLU A 22 -13.49 -9.14 0.59
N HIS A 23 -12.95 -9.84 -0.40
CA HIS A 23 -12.10 -11.00 -0.14
C HIS A 23 -10.65 -10.60 0.19
N GLU A 24 -10.25 -10.77 1.44
CA GLU A 24 -8.93 -10.37 1.98
C GLU A 24 -7.74 -10.86 1.14
N ILE A 25 -7.71 -12.14 0.73
CA ILE A 25 -6.61 -12.66 -0.11
C ILE A 25 -6.48 -11.88 -1.43
N LEU A 26 -7.60 -11.48 -2.05
CA LEU A 26 -7.56 -10.74 -3.30
C LEU A 26 -7.17 -9.28 -3.07
N GLN A 27 -7.53 -8.69 -1.93
CA GLN A 27 -7.10 -7.34 -1.54
C GLN A 27 -5.58 -7.24 -1.48
N ARG A 28 -4.88 -8.28 -1.00
CA ARG A 28 -3.39 -8.33 -1.04
C ARG A 28 -2.85 -8.17 -2.46
N GLY A 29 -3.46 -8.86 -3.44
CA GLY A 29 -3.08 -8.76 -4.84
C GLY A 29 -3.32 -7.35 -5.40
N VAL A 30 -4.44 -6.73 -5.03
CA VAL A 30 -4.76 -5.34 -5.41
C VAL A 30 -3.77 -4.36 -4.81
N LEU A 31 -3.47 -4.46 -3.50
CA LEU A 31 -2.50 -3.58 -2.84
C LEU A 31 -1.11 -3.71 -3.46
N TRP A 32 -0.68 -4.93 -3.82
CA TRP A 32 0.58 -5.12 -4.53
C TRP A 32 0.58 -4.45 -5.91
N GLY A 33 -0.48 -4.66 -6.70
CA GLY A 33 -0.63 -4.04 -8.02
C GLY A 33 -0.66 -2.51 -7.95
N LEU A 34 -1.37 -1.99 -6.95
CA LEU A 34 -1.45 -0.56 -6.65
C LEU A 34 -0.09 0.00 -6.25
N GLY A 35 0.64 -0.66 -5.36
CA GLY A 35 1.98 -0.25 -4.95
C GLY A 35 2.94 -0.21 -6.12
N ARG A 36 2.95 -1.25 -6.97
CA ARG A 36 3.77 -1.28 -8.18
C ARG A 36 3.45 -0.10 -9.11
N LEU A 37 2.17 0.21 -9.31
CA LEU A 37 1.77 1.37 -10.12
C LEU A 37 2.16 2.69 -9.45
N ALA A 38 1.99 2.80 -8.12
CA ALA A 38 2.32 3.99 -7.36
C ALA A 38 3.82 4.31 -7.40
N HIS A 39 4.69 3.30 -7.29
CA HIS A 39 6.15 3.48 -7.38
C HIS A 39 6.63 3.90 -8.77
N GLU A 40 5.86 3.64 -9.83
CA GLU A 40 6.19 4.02 -11.22
C GLU A 40 5.50 5.31 -11.69
N ARG A 41 4.25 5.52 -11.27
CA ARG A 41 3.33 6.59 -11.74
C ARG A 41 2.41 7.07 -10.61
N PRO A 42 2.96 7.68 -9.55
CA PRO A 42 2.21 8.05 -8.34
C PRO A 42 1.04 9.01 -8.63
N GLU A 43 1.14 9.83 -9.68
CA GLU A 43 0.10 10.78 -10.09
C GLU A 43 -1.21 10.11 -10.52
N LEU A 44 -1.16 8.85 -10.98
CA LEU A 44 -2.36 8.13 -11.43
C LEU A 44 -3.18 7.53 -10.29
N VAL A 45 -2.59 7.44 -9.10
CA VAL A 45 -3.17 6.71 -7.96
C VAL A 45 -3.10 7.48 -6.64
N ARG A 46 -2.79 8.78 -6.69
CA ARG A 46 -2.67 9.62 -5.49
C ARG A 46 -3.89 9.56 -4.57
N ASP A 47 -5.09 9.50 -5.15
CA ASP A 47 -6.36 9.46 -4.39
C ASP A 47 -6.50 8.19 -3.55
N ALA A 48 -5.77 7.13 -3.89
CA ALA A 48 -5.75 5.88 -3.12
C ALA A 48 -5.25 6.07 -1.68
N ALA A 49 -4.44 7.10 -1.41
CA ALA A 49 -3.91 7.38 -0.08
C ALA A 49 -5.02 7.53 0.98
N SER A 50 -6.19 8.06 0.57
CA SER A 50 -7.36 8.23 1.44
C SER A 50 -7.96 6.91 1.95
N TYR A 51 -7.74 5.80 1.24
CA TYR A 51 -8.29 4.49 1.57
C TYR A 51 -7.29 3.58 2.29
N LEU A 52 -5.99 3.92 2.29
CA LEU A 52 -4.94 3.07 2.88
C LEU A 52 -5.07 2.92 4.41
N SER A 53 -5.79 3.82 5.08
CA SER A 53 -5.96 3.79 6.53
C SER A 53 -6.63 2.50 7.02
N LEU A 54 -7.57 1.95 6.24
CA LEU A 54 -8.23 0.68 6.50
C LEU A 54 -7.21 -0.47 6.57
N PHE A 55 -6.32 -0.53 5.59
CA PHE A 55 -5.35 -1.61 5.45
C PHE A 55 -4.18 -1.49 6.42
N LEU A 56 -3.73 -0.26 6.72
CA LEU A 56 -2.70 0.02 7.72
C LEU A 56 -3.13 -0.40 9.14
N ARG A 57 -4.44 -0.49 9.40
CA ARG A 57 -5.01 -0.94 10.68
C ARG A 57 -5.48 -2.41 10.65
N SER A 58 -5.30 -3.12 9.54
CA SER A 58 -5.81 -4.48 9.38
C SER A 58 -5.13 -5.46 10.34
N LYS A 59 -5.85 -6.50 10.77
CA LYS A 59 -5.27 -7.62 11.52
C LYS A 59 -4.31 -8.45 10.66
N ASP A 60 -4.52 -8.45 9.35
CA ASP A 60 -3.64 -9.12 8.39
C ASP A 60 -2.33 -8.35 8.20
N ALA A 61 -1.21 -9.00 8.51
CA ALA A 61 0.11 -8.41 8.32
C ALA A 61 0.41 -8.07 6.85
N ALA A 62 -0.08 -8.87 5.89
CA ALA A 62 0.10 -8.60 4.47
C ALA A 62 -0.57 -7.29 4.06
N HIS A 63 -1.78 -7.02 4.55
CA HIS A 63 -2.45 -5.74 4.32
C HIS A 63 -1.65 -4.59 4.88
N ARG A 64 -1.20 -4.67 6.14
CA ARG A 64 -0.43 -3.58 6.75
C ARG A 64 0.87 -3.32 6.00
N GLY A 65 1.65 -4.35 5.70
CA GLY A 65 2.93 -4.21 5.02
C GLY A 65 2.78 -3.72 3.56
N LEU A 66 1.83 -4.26 2.80
CA LEU A 66 1.58 -3.80 1.43
C LEU A 66 1.05 -2.37 1.39
N ALA A 67 0.13 -2.00 2.30
CA ALA A 67 -0.37 -0.64 2.40
C ALA A 67 0.73 0.33 2.84
N ALA A 68 1.63 -0.08 3.74
CA ALA A 68 2.79 0.72 4.10
C ALA A 68 3.71 0.96 2.90
N TRP A 69 3.97 -0.08 2.11
CA TRP A 69 4.75 0.03 0.89
C TRP A 69 4.11 0.95 -0.16
N VAL A 70 2.78 0.93 -0.31
CA VAL A 70 2.04 1.86 -1.19
C VAL A 70 2.13 3.30 -0.66
N ALA A 71 1.93 3.50 0.64
CA ALA A 71 1.95 4.82 1.27
C ALA A 71 3.31 5.54 1.10
N GLY A 72 4.41 4.78 1.03
CA GLY A 72 5.74 5.33 0.73
C GLY A 72 5.89 5.92 -0.68
N ALA A 73 5.02 5.54 -1.63
CA ALA A 73 5.00 6.09 -2.98
C ALA A 73 3.95 7.20 -3.19
N ILE A 74 2.88 7.18 -2.39
CA ILE A 74 1.81 8.19 -2.41
C ILE A 74 1.58 8.78 -1.01
N PRO A 75 2.53 9.59 -0.52
CA PRO A 75 2.49 10.05 0.87
C PRO A 75 1.32 11.00 1.14
N SER A 76 0.77 10.88 2.34
CA SER A 76 -0.20 11.81 2.94
C SER A 76 0.04 11.94 4.44
N GLU A 77 -0.37 13.06 5.03
CA GLU A 77 -0.25 13.28 6.48
C GLU A 77 -0.97 12.18 7.29
N MET A 78 -2.14 11.75 6.83
CA MET A 78 -2.89 10.66 7.47
C MET A 78 -2.10 9.34 7.47
N THR A 79 -1.53 8.96 6.32
CA THR A 79 -0.73 7.73 6.23
C THR A 79 0.54 7.83 7.04
N LYS A 80 1.17 9.01 7.13
CA LYS A 80 2.41 9.20 7.90
C LYS A 80 2.22 8.86 9.38
N SER A 81 1.18 9.41 10.02
CA SER A 81 0.87 9.10 11.42
C SER A 81 0.59 7.60 11.64
N LEU A 82 -0.06 6.93 10.68
CA LEU A 82 -0.30 5.49 10.77
C LEU A 82 0.97 4.66 10.63
N LEU A 83 1.88 5.05 9.74
CA LEU A 83 3.17 4.37 9.54
C LEU A 83 4.03 4.46 10.80
N GLU A 84 4.02 5.60 11.51
CA GLU A 84 4.74 5.78 12.77
C GLU A 84 4.30 4.75 13.84
N HIS A 85 3.02 4.35 13.85
CA HIS A 85 2.53 3.30 14.74
C HIS A 85 2.95 1.88 14.33
N LEU A 86 3.38 1.68 13.08
CA LEU A 86 3.76 0.36 12.56
C LEU A 86 5.27 0.09 12.62
N VAL A 87 6.11 1.07 12.95
CA VAL A 87 7.58 0.92 12.92
C VAL A 87 8.11 -0.23 13.78
N ALA A 88 7.38 -0.60 14.84
CA ALA A 88 7.72 -1.68 15.75
C ALA A 88 7.03 -3.02 15.42
N ASP A 89 6.23 -3.08 14.35
CA ASP A 89 5.52 -4.30 13.94
C ASP A 89 6.51 -5.31 13.31
N ASP A 90 6.73 -6.42 14.00
CA ASP A 90 7.68 -7.47 13.64
C ASP A 90 7.06 -8.58 12.76
N ALA A 91 5.76 -8.47 12.44
CA ALA A 91 5.08 -9.44 11.60
C ALA A 91 5.73 -9.50 10.20
N ARG A 92 6.09 -10.71 9.78
CA ARG A 92 6.80 -10.95 8.52
C ARG A 92 5.84 -11.20 7.37
N ILE A 93 6.17 -10.64 6.22
CA ILE A 93 5.46 -10.84 4.97
C ILE A 93 6.45 -11.12 3.84
N ASN A 94 5.98 -11.89 2.86
CA ASN A 94 6.64 -12.03 1.58
C ASN A 94 6.04 -11.02 0.61
N ILE A 95 6.89 -10.18 0.00
CA ILE A 95 6.49 -9.15 -0.96
C ILE A 95 7.37 -9.23 -2.20
N PHE A 96 6.77 -9.08 -3.38
CA PHE A 96 7.51 -8.98 -4.64
C PHE A 96 7.89 -7.52 -4.91
N ILE A 97 9.18 -7.21 -4.84
CA ILE A 97 9.73 -5.88 -5.13
C ILE A 97 10.81 -6.05 -6.19
N ASN A 98 10.78 -5.24 -7.26
CA ASN A 98 11.76 -5.30 -8.36
C ASN A 98 11.94 -6.73 -8.90
N MET A 99 10.84 -7.44 -9.12
CA MET A 99 10.80 -8.84 -9.60
C MET A 99 11.45 -9.88 -8.68
N ASN A 100 11.78 -9.51 -7.43
CA ASN A 100 12.33 -10.42 -6.44
C ASN A 100 11.33 -10.62 -5.31
N LEU A 101 11.13 -11.87 -4.90
CA LEU A 101 10.40 -12.19 -3.68
C LEU A 101 11.32 -11.97 -2.48
N VAL A 102 10.96 -11.04 -1.61
CA VAL A 102 11.74 -10.73 -0.41
C VAL A 102 10.88 -10.86 0.85
N GLU A 103 11.48 -11.35 1.92
CA GLU A 103 10.88 -11.29 3.26
C GLU A 103 11.18 -9.91 3.88
N ARG A 104 10.15 -9.29 4.45
CA ARG A 104 10.23 -8.02 5.19
C ARG A 104 9.32 -8.07 6.41
N THR A 105 9.62 -7.28 7.44
CA THR A 105 8.63 -6.98 8.46
C THR A 105 7.74 -5.80 8.04
N VAL A 106 6.55 -5.72 8.60
CA VAL A 106 5.68 -4.55 8.43
C VAL A 106 6.40 -3.27 8.89
N GLY A 107 7.13 -3.32 10.00
CA GLY A 107 7.90 -2.20 10.52
C GLY A 107 9.03 -1.74 9.59
N GLN A 108 9.73 -2.66 8.92
CA GLN A 108 10.72 -2.30 7.90
C GLN A 108 10.09 -1.51 6.75
N LEU A 109 8.94 -1.98 6.24
CA LEU A 109 8.22 -1.28 5.16
C LEU A 109 7.68 0.07 5.63
N ALA A 110 7.23 0.18 6.88
CA ALA A 110 6.78 1.44 7.44
C ALA A 110 7.92 2.47 7.57
N VAL A 111 9.08 2.04 8.07
CA VAL A 111 10.28 2.88 8.18
C VAL A 111 10.73 3.34 6.79
N GLU A 112 10.84 2.43 5.82
CA GLU A 112 11.20 2.76 4.44
C GLU A 112 10.21 3.75 3.82
N ALA A 113 8.90 3.58 4.06
CA ALA A 113 7.87 4.49 3.58
C ALA A 113 8.01 5.90 4.17
N ILE A 114 8.27 6.02 5.48
CA ILE A 114 8.48 7.32 6.13
C ILE A 114 9.70 8.04 5.54
N PHE A 115 10.83 7.34 5.38
CA PHE A 115 12.06 7.98 4.86
C PHE A 115 11.90 8.46 3.41
N ARG A 116 11.10 7.79 2.58
CA ARG A 116 10.81 8.23 1.20
C ARG A 116 10.02 9.53 1.13
N THR A 117 9.25 9.86 2.17
CA THR A 117 8.47 11.12 2.21
C THR A 117 9.31 12.38 2.42
N VAL A 118 10.61 12.23 2.75
CA VAL A 118 11.52 13.33 3.12
C VAL A 118 12.50 13.69 1.99
N SER A 119 12.40 13.04 0.82
CA SER A 119 13.26 13.29 -0.37
C SER A 119 12.51 14.06 -1.45
#